data_AF-A0A448MQC8-F1
#
_entry.id   AF-A0A448MQC8-F1
#
_cell.length_a   1.000
_cell.length_b   1.000
_cell.length_c   1.000
_cell.angle_alpha   90.00
_cell.angle_beta   90.00
_cell.angle_gamma   90.00
#
_symmetry.space_group_name_H-M   'P 1'
#
loop_
_entity.id
_entity.type
_entity.pdbx_description
1 polymer ?
#
loop_
_entity_poly.entity_id
_entity_poly.type
_entity_poly.pdbx_seq_one_letter_code
_entity_poly.pdbx_strand_id
1 'polypeptide(L)'
;MSHLSVAKFGGTSVANYTAMTACARIIIDDPNTRIVVLSASAGVTNLLVELAKGVEAEERRRLVGEVRQIQENILNELKDDSQVRPIIEKYIEISNIFPKPQASLLQLH
;
A
#
# COMPACT_ATOMS: atom_id res chain seq x y z
N MET A 1 19.59 14.17 -28.01
CA MET A 1 18.91 14.64 -26.79
C MET A 1 18.73 13.43 -25.88
N SER A 2 19.05 13.53 -24.59
CA SER A 2 18.75 12.46 -23.63
C SER A 2 17.23 12.32 -23.51
N HIS A 3 16.65 11.24 -24.04
CA HIS A 3 15.23 10.94 -23.90
C HIS A 3 15.01 10.35 -22.51
N LEU A 4 14.14 11.00 -21.73
CA LEU A 4 13.78 10.58 -20.39
C LEU A 4 12.30 10.23 -20.40
N SER A 5 11.97 8.97 -20.16
CA SER A 5 10.60 8.47 -20.02
C SER A 5 10.21 8.38 -18.55
N VAL A 6 8.94 8.67 -18.27
CA VAL A 6 8.30 8.46 -16.97
C VAL A 6 7.20 7.41 -17.15
N ALA A 7 7.29 6.30 -16.40
CA ALA A 7 6.26 5.28 -16.38
C ALA A 7 5.34 5.47 -15.15
N LYS A 8 4.03 5.29 -15.34
CA LYS A 8 3.06 5.34 -14.24
C LYS A 8 2.21 4.08 -14.23
N PHE A 9 2.11 3.43 -13.06
CA PHE A 9 1.31 2.23 -12.86
C PHE A 9 0.20 2.47 -11.84
N GLY A 10 -1.03 2.06 -12.19
CA GLY A 10 -2.19 2.14 -11.30
C GLY A 10 -2.24 0.97 -10.31
N GLY A 11 -3.20 1.02 -9.38
CA GLY A 11 -3.28 0.02 -8.30
C GLY A 11 -3.49 -1.43 -8.77
N THR A 12 -4.17 -1.65 -9.88
CA THR A 12 -4.35 -2.99 -10.48
C THR A 12 -3.05 -3.53 -11.08
N SER A 13 -2.25 -2.64 -11.67
CA SER A 13 -0.92 -2.96 -12.21
C SER A 13 0.07 -3.36 -11.11
N VAL A 14 -0.18 -2.99 -9.87
CA VAL A 14 0.64 -3.35 -8.69
C VAL A 14 -0.15 -4.10 -7.62
N ALA A 15 -1.19 -4.84 -8.01
CA ALA A 15 -2.09 -5.51 -7.07
C ALA A 15 -1.47 -6.74 -6.38
N ASN A 16 -0.54 -7.43 -7.06
CA ASN A 16 0.10 -8.65 -6.59
C ASN A 16 1.47 -8.82 -7.26
N TYR A 17 2.21 -9.85 -6.83
CA TYR A 17 3.56 -10.14 -7.32
C TYR A 17 3.64 -10.32 -8.85
N THR A 18 2.69 -11.07 -9.43
CA THR A 18 2.64 -11.29 -10.89
C THR A 18 2.44 -9.99 -11.66
N ALA A 19 1.52 -9.14 -11.22
CA ALA A 19 1.27 -7.84 -11.85
C ALA A 19 2.49 -6.90 -11.72
N MET A 20 3.12 -6.86 -10.56
CA MET A 20 4.37 -6.10 -10.34
C MET A 20 5.50 -6.59 -11.24
N THR A 21 5.64 -7.91 -11.40
CA THR A 21 6.64 -8.53 -12.29
C THR A 21 6.39 -8.14 -13.75
N ALA A 22 5.13 -8.12 -14.19
CA ALA A 22 4.78 -7.65 -15.53
C ALA A 22 5.15 -6.17 -15.73
N CYS A 23 4.90 -5.32 -14.74
CA CYS A 23 5.30 -3.91 -14.79
C CYS A 23 6.82 -3.74 -14.84
N ALA A 24 7.56 -4.53 -14.05
CA ALA A 24 9.02 -4.52 -14.06
C ALA A 24 9.57 -4.86 -15.45
N ARG A 25 8.97 -5.82 -16.17
CA ARG A 25 9.35 -6.16 -17.56
C ARG A 25 9.15 -4.96 -18.50
N ILE A 26 7.98 -4.31 -18.44
CA ILE A 26 7.70 -3.11 -19.25
C ILE A 26 8.75 -2.02 -19.01
N ILE A 27 9.16 -1.80 -17.75
CA ILE A 27 10.18 -0.81 -17.40
C ILE A 27 11.56 -1.20 -17.95
N ILE A 28 11.94 -2.47 -17.84
CA ILE A 28 13.24 -2.98 -18.31
C ILE A 28 13.34 -2.90 -19.84
N ASP A 29 12.23 -3.09 -20.55
CA ASP A 29 12.17 -3.08 -22.01
C ASP A 29 12.37 -1.66 -22.62
N ASP A 30 12.10 -0.58 -21.87
CA ASP A 30 12.43 0.79 -22.27
C ASP A 30 13.60 1.36 -21.44
N PRO A 31 14.84 1.38 -21.98
CA PRO A 31 15.99 1.90 -21.26
C PRO A 31 15.91 3.41 -20.95
N ASN A 32 14.98 4.15 -21.58
CA ASN A 32 14.75 5.56 -21.30
C ASN A 32 13.87 5.78 -20.06
N THR A 33 13.20 4.74 -19.54
CA THR A 33 12.38 4.86 -18.33
C THR A 33 13.28 4.96 -17.10
N ARG A 34 13.40 6.18 -16.55
CA ARG A 34 14.24 6.44 -15.36
C ARG A 34 13.43 6.85 -14.14
N ILE A 35 12.15 7.18 -14.32
CA ILE A 35 11.24 7.53 -13.23
C ILE A 35 10.02 6.63 -13.33
N VAL A 36 9.68 5.98 -12.22
CA VAL A 36 8.50 5.12 -12.09
C VAL A 36 7.63 5.65 -10.97
N VAL A 37 6.37 5.96 -11.28
CA VAL A 37 5.37 6.44 -10.32
C VAL A 37 4.36 5.32 -10.09
N LEU A 38 4.17 4.95 -8.83
CA LEU A 38 3.25 3.88 -8.44
C LEU A 38 2.08 4.44 -7.62
N SER A 39 0.87 3.96 -7.92
CA SER A 39 -0.22 3.99 -6.95
C SER A 39 -0.03 2.90 -5.88
N ALA A 40 -0.79 2.95 -4.79
CA ALA A 40 -0.87 1.82 -3.86
C ALA A 40 -1.55 0.61 -4.54
N SER A 41 -1.24 -0.60 -4.08
CA SER A 41 -1.89 -1.84 -4.53
C SER A 41 -3.41 -1.74 -4.43
N ALA A 42 -4.11 -2.38 -5.37
CA ALA A 42 -5.57 -2.37 -5.43
C ALA A 42 -6.20 -2.68 -4.06
N GLY A 43 -7.17 -1.86 -3.66
CA GLY A 43 -7.86 -1.97 -2.36
C GLY A 43 -7.19 -1.23 -1.20
N VAL A 44 -5.86 -1.09 -1.18
CA VAL A 44 -5.11 -0.52 -0.03
C VAL A 44 -5.56 0.91 0.29
N THR A 45 -5.67 1.79 -0.70
CA THR A 45 -6.11 3.18 -0.46
C THR A 45 -7.50 3.25 0.17
N ASN A 46 -8.43 2.39 -0.25
CA ASN A 46 -9.78 2.37 0.31
C ASN A 46 -9.76 1.92 1.78
N LEU A 47 -9.00 0.87 2.10
CA LEU A 47 -8.83 0.39 3.47
C LEU A 47 -8.23 1.46 4.38
N LEU A 48 -7.21 2.19 3.90
CA LEU A 48 -6.59 3.29 4.65
C LEU A 48 -7.54 4.48 4.82
N VAL A 49 -8.36 4.79 3.81
CA VAL A 49 -9.39 5.83 3.92
C VAL A 49 -10.44 5.45 4.97
N GLU A 50 -10.89 4.20 5.00
CA GLU A 50 -11.81 3.73 6.06
C GLU A 50 -11.17 3.80 7.45
N LEU A 51 -9.89 3.39 7.57
CA LEU A 51 -9.14 3.51 8.83
C LEU A 51 -9.04 4.97 9.31
N ALA A 52 -8.82 5.90 8.38
CA ALA A 52 -8.69 7.33 8.68
C ALA A 52 -9.99 8.00 9.15
N LYS A 53 -11.16 7.39 8.90
CA LYS A 53 -12.44 7.83 9.50
C LYS A 53 -12.50 7.58 11.01
N GLY A 54 -11.58 6.76 11.52
CA GLY A 54 -11.47 6.39 12.93
C GLY A 54 -12.57 5.45 13.36
N VAL A 55 -12.33 4.17 13.10
CA VAL A 55 -13.25 3.07 13.40
C VAL A 55 -13.01 2.46 14.78
N GLU A 56 -13.99 1.67 15.23
CA GLU A 56 -13.92 0.86 16.44
C GLU A 56 -12.77 -0.17 16.39
N ALA A 57 -12.33 -0.65 17.56
CA ALA A 57 -11.13 -1.47 17.67
C ALA A 57 -11.22 -2.79 16.89
N GLU A 58 -12.41 -3.41 16.82
CA GLU A 58 -12.62 -4.63 16.06
C GLU A 58 -12.52 -4.40 14.55
N GLU A 59 -13.23 -3.39 14.04
CA GLU A 59 -13.21 -3.03 12.64
C GLU A 59 -11.81 -2.56 12.19
N ARG A 60 -11.10 -1.84 13.05
CA ARG A 60 -9.70 -1.48 12.84
C ARG A 60 -8.83 -2.72 12.64
N ARG A 61 -8.95 -3.72 13.51
CA ARG A 61 -8.17 -4.97 13.40
C ARG A 61 -8.50 -5.67 12.09
N ARG A 62 -9.76 -5.68 11.66
CA ARG A 62 -10.18 -6.25 10.37
C ARG A 62 -9.52 -5.52 9.20
N LEU A 63 -9.65 -4.19 9.12
CA LEU A 63 -9.10 -3.39 8.03
C LEU A 63 -7.57 -3.47 7.96
N VAL A 64 -6.88 -3.40 9.11
CA VAL A 64 -5.42 -3.57 9.17
C VAL A 64 -5.02 -5.00 8.76
N GLY A 65 -5.81 -6.00 9.15
CA GLY A 65 -5.63 -7.39 8.72
C GLY A 65 -5.76 -7.56 7.21
N GLU A 66 -6.69 -6.85 6.57
CA GLU A 66 -6.83 -6.88 5.10
C GLU A 66 -5.67 -6.18 4.39
N VAL A 67 -5.20 -5.04 4.90
CA VAL A 67 -3.98 -4.39 4.38
C VAL A 67 -2.79 -5.35 4.49
N ARG A 68 -2.62 -6.00 5.65
CA ARG A 68 -1.59 -7.00 5.89
C ARG A 68 -1.68 -8.16 4.90
N GLN A 69 -2.86 -8.72 4.68
CA GLN A 69 -3.04 -9.83 3.76
C GLN A 69 -2.61 -9.48 2.33
N ILE A 70 -2.91 -8.26 1.87
CA ILE A 70 -2.46 -7.79 0.54
C ILE A 70 -0.92 -7.78 0.47
N GLN A 71 -0.24 -7.30 1.52
CA GLN A 71 1.22 -7.26 1.54
C GLN A 71 1.83 -8.67 1.66
N GLU A 72 1.28 -9.54 2.51
CA GLU A 72 1.74 -10.93 2.65
C GLU A 72 1.63 -11.72 1.36
N ASN A 73 0.54 -11.52 0.59
CA ASN A 73 0.37 -12.15 -0.72
C ASN A 73 1.49 -11.77 -1.72
N ILE A 74 2.15 -10.63 -1.53
CA ILE A 74 3.29 -10.20 -2.35
C ILE A 74 4.59 -10.72 -1.73
N LEU A 75 4.78 -10.56 -0.42
CA LEU A 75 6.00 -10.96 0.29
C LEU A 75 6.27 -12.46 0.17
N ASN A 76 5.24 -13.30 0.26
CA ASN A 76 5.38 -14.77 0.19
C ASN A 76 5.83 -15.29 -1.18
N GLU A 77 5.75 -14.47 -2.22
CA GLU A 77 6.22 -14.80 -3.58
C GLU A 77 7.67 -14.35 -3.82
N LEU A 78 8.25 -13.56 -2.89
CA LEU A 78 9.65 -13.15 -2.96
C LEU A 78 10.57 -14.31 -2.60
N LYS A 79 11.69 -14.43 -3.32
CA LYS A 79 12.73 -15.41 -2.99
C LYS A 79 13.40 -15.13 -1.64
N ASP A 80 13.52 -13.85 -1.30
CA ASP A 80 14.05 -13.34 -0.03
C ASP A 80 13.34 -12.03 0.28
N ASP A 81 12.64 -12.00 1.41
CA ASP A 81 11.90 -10.86 1.92
C ASP A 81 12.49 -10.30 3.23
N SER A 82 13.63 -10.84 3.69
CA SER A 82 14.23 -10.53 4.99
C SER A 82 14.49 -9.04 5.21
N GLN A 83 14.80 -8.31 4.13
CA GLN A 83 15.05 -6.87 4.17
C GLN A 83 13.76 -6.03 4.16
N VAL A 84 12.73 -6.49 3.45
CA VAL A 84 11.52 -5.70 3.22
C VAL A 84 10.42 -5.99 4.23
N ARG A 85 10.33 -7.23 4.73
CA ARG A 85 9.32 -7.64 5.71
C ARG A 85 9.35 -6.78 6.98
N PRO A 86 10.49 -6.51 7.63
CA PRO A 86 10.52 -5.66 8.82
C PRO A 86 10.02 -4.23 8.56
N ILE A 87 10.24 -3.73 7.34
CA ILE A 87 9.79 -2.40 6.91
C ILE A 87 8.27 -2.39 6.74
N ILE A 88 7.71 -3.42 6.10
CA ILE A 88 6.27 -3.58 5.94
C ILE A 88 5.58 -3.72 7.29
N GLU A 89 6.14 -4.55 8.20
CA GLU A 89 5.61 -4.71 9.56
C GLU A 89 5.53 -3.38 10.30
N LYS A 90 6.60 -2.58 10.25
CA LYS A 90 6.62 -1.25 10.84
C LYS A 90 5.51 -0.34 10.29
N TYR A 91 5.25 -0.35 8.99
CA TYR A 91 4.18 0.47 8.40
C TYR A 91 2.78 -0.04 8.73
N ILE A 92 2.61 -1.36 8.88
CA ILE A 92 1.34 -1.94 9.34
C ILE A 92 1.08 -1.56 10.81
N GLU A 93 2.11 -1.59 11.66
CA GLU A 93 2.01 -1.14 13.06
C GLU A 93 1.59 0.34 13.16
N ILE A 94 2.21 1.22 12.36
CA ILE A 94 1.82 2.64 12.28
C ILE A 94 0.34 2.78 11.89
N SER A 95 -0.11 1.97 10.94
CA SER A 95 -1.52 1.97 10.49
C SER A 95 -2.49 1.51 11.57
N ASN A 96 -2.03 0.84 12.62
CA ASN A 96 -2.87 0.45 13.74
C ASN A 96 -3.12 1.59 14.74
N ILE A 97 -2.36 2.68 14.67
CA ILE A 97 -2.37 3.77 15.66
C ILE A 97 -3.38 4.88 15.30
N PHE A 98 -4.07 4.82 14.14
CA PHE A 98 -5.01 5.89 13.73
C PHE A 98 -6.01 6.23 14.86
N PRO A 99 -5.93 7.40 15.50
CA PRO A 99 -6.79 7.69 16.64
C PRO A 99 -8.26 7.69 16.19
N LYS A 100 -9.17 7.31 17.09
CA LYS A 100 -10.57 7.69 16.87
C LYS A 100 -10.63 9.21 16.82
N PRO A 101 -11.41 9.82 15.91
CA PRO A 101 -11.74 11.23 16.06
C PRO A 101 -12.35 11.40 17.44
N GLN A 102 -11.70 12.23 18.26
CA GLN A 102 -12.26 12.62 19.55
C GLN A 102 -13.57 13.33 19.22
N ALA A 103 -14.71 12.75 19.61
CA ALA A 103 -15.98 13.43 19.54
C ALA A 103 -15.84 14.71 20.38
N SER A 104 -15.62 15.84 19.71
CA SER A 104 -15.53 17.14 20.35
C SER A 104 -16.89 17.46 20.95
N LEU A 105 -16.96 17.45 22.29
CA LEU A 105 -17.63 18.43 23.14
C LEU A 105 -18.72 19.28 22.44
N LEU A 106 -19.82 18.65 22.05
CA LEU A 106 -21.06 19.31 21.66
C LEU A 106 -22.21 18.70 22.49
N GLN A 107 -22.04 18.76 23.81
CA GLN A 107 -23.14 18.83 24.76
C GLN A 107 -22.94 20.08 25.61
N LEU A 108 -23.21 21.23 24.99
CA LEU A 108 -23.55 22.47 25.68
C LEU A 108 -24.93 22.88 25.15
N HIS A 109 -25.96 22.32 25.75
CA HIS A 109 -27.30 22.88 25.84
C HIS A 109 -27.78 22.64 27.26
#